data_AF-A0A927W9U9-F1
#
_entry.id   AF-A0A927W9U9-F1
#
_cell.length_a   1.000
_cell.length_b   1.000
_cell.length_c   1.000
_cell.angle_alpha   90.00
_cell.angle_beta   90.00
_cell.angle_gamma   90.00
#
_symmetry.space_group_name_H-M   'P 1'
#
loop_
_entity.id
_entity.type
_entity.pdbx_description
1 polymer ?
#
loop_
_entity_poly.entity_id
_entity_poly.type
_entity_poly.pdbx_seq_one_letter_code
_entity_poly.pdbx_strand_id
1 'polypeptide(L)'
;MELKELLLRYKEITEKFIEAIKNDEEADKFLVERTEIIEEMNGMDIKKEELKKVVEEINLLTVEKEAFNTLNEERSKIKDEIFQLKKSKRAVFAYENKFNGINFINKEI
;
A
#
# COMPACT_ATOMS: atom_id res chain seq x y z
N MET A 1 -0.81 28.74 3.95
CA MET A 1 -1.00 28.26 5.35
C MET A 1 0.32 28.40 6.09
N GLU A 2 0.32 28.37 7.43
CA GLU A 2 1.58 28.27 8.17
C GLU A 2 2.17 26.85 8.05
N LEU A 3 3.50 26.71 8.14
CA LEU A 3 4.20 25.43 8.02
C LEU A 3 3.61 24.34 8.94
N LYS A 4 3.24 24.72 10.17
CA LYS A 4 2.67 23.80 11.16
C LYS A 4 1.31 23.26 10.75
N GLU A 5 0.46 24.07 10.13
CA GLU A 5 -0.85 23.63 9.64
C GLU A 5 -0.69 22.63 8.50
N LEU A 6 0.24 22.89 7.58
CA LEU A 6 0.53 21.98 6.47
C LEU A 6 1.04 20.63 6.96
N LEU A 7 1.98 20.62 7.92
CA LEU A 7 2.52 19.38 8.46
C LEU A 7 1.50 18.60 9.31
N LEU A 8 0.60 19.28 10.02
CA LEU A 8 -0.51 18.64 10.72
C LEU A 8 -1.49 18.00 9.74
N ARG A 9 -1.89 18.73 8.69
CA ARG A 9 -2.77 18.20 7.65
C ARG A 9 -2.12 17.01 6.93
N TYR A 10 -0.84 17.12 6.61
CA TYR A 10 -0.07 16.02 6.02
C TYR A 10 -0.08 14.80 6.93
N LYS A 11 0.15 14.97 8.24
CA LYS A 11 0.05 13.89 9.23
C LYS A 11 -1.33 13.23 9.24
N GLU A 12 -2.40 14.02 9.31
CA GLU A 12 -3.78 13.51 9.33
C GLU A 12 -4.11 12.70 8.05
N ILE A 13 -3.63 13.15 6.89
CA ILE A 13 -3.81 12.42 5.63
C ILE A 13 -3.00 11.12 5.65
N THR A 14 -1.78 11.13 6.18
CA THR A 14 -0.98 9.90 6.35
C THR A 14 -1.67 8.91 7.29
N GLU A 15 -2.31 9.37 8.36
CA GLU A 15 -3.10 8.50 9.26
C GLU A 15 -4.32 7.88 8.54
N LYS A 16 -5.06 8.67 7.75
CA LYS A 16 -6.16 8.17 6.91
C LYS A 16 -5.69 7.18 5.84
N PHE A 17 -4.52 7.42 5.25
CA PHE A 17 -3.89 6.50 4.30
C PHE A 17 -3.58 5.15 4.95
N ILE A 18 -3.03 5.15 6.17
CA ILE A 18 -2.78 3.92 6.94
C ILE A 18 -4.07 3.17 7.19
N GLU A 19 -5.12 3.87 7.64
CA GLU A 19 -6.43 3.26 7.92
C GLU A 19 -7.06 2.66 6.67
N ALA A 20 -7.03 3.37 5.54
CA ALA A 20 -7.55 2.87 4.28
C ALA A 20 -6.84 1.59 3.81
N ILE A 21 -5.50 1.54 3.90
CA ILE A 21 -4.77 0.30 3.56
C ILE A 21 -5.17 -0.84 4.50
N LYS A 22 -5.27 -0.59 5.81
CA LYS A 22 -5.62 -1.64 6.78
C LYS A 22 -7.03 -2.20 6.58
N ASN A 23 -7.92 -1.41 5.99
CA ASN A 23 -9.32 -1.77 5.73
C ASN A 23 -9.56 -2.23 4.27
N ASP A 24 -8.50 -2.41 3.47
CA ASP A 24 -8.59 -2.74 2.03
C ASP A 24 -9.44 -1.74 1.22
N GLU A 25 -9.39 -0.46 1.59
CA GLU A 25 -10.07 0.64 0.92
C GLU A 25 -9.15 1.38 -0.07
N GLU A 26 -9.75 2.16 -0.97
CA GLU A 26 -9.02 2.96 -1.94
C GLU A 26 -8.21 4.08 -1.26
N ALA A 27 -6.89 3.97 -1.33
CA ALA A 27 -5.95 4.85 -0.65
C ALA A 27 -5.26 5.87 -1.57
N ASP A 28 -5.40 5.75 -2.90
CA ASP A 28 -4.68 6.54 -3.90
C ASP A 28 -4.93 8.06 -3.76
N LYS A 29 -6.17 8.45 -3.41
CA LYS A 29 -6.52 9.86 -3.16
C LYS A 29 -5.63 10.50 -2.09
N PHE A 30 -5.25 9.76 -1.04
CA PHE A 30 -4.44 10.29 0.04
C PHE A 30 -2.97 10.48 -0.38
N LEU A 31 -2.47 9.70 -1.35
CA LEU A 31 -1.15 9.91 -1.93
C LEU A 31 -1.10 11.20 -2.76
N VAL A 32 -2.17 11.48 -3.50
CA VAL A 32 -2.32 12.75 -4.23
C VAL A 32 -2.35 13.92 -3.26
N GLU A 33 -3.22 13.89 -2.25
CA GLU A 33 -3.31 14.96 -1.25
C GLU A 33 -1.99 15.19 -0.48
N ARG A 34 -1.24 14.13 -0.17
CA ARG A 34 0.11 14.24 0.42
C ARG A 34 1.09 14.96 -0.50
N THR A 35 1.04 14.66 -1.80
CA THR A 35 1.91 15.27 -2.82
C THR A 35 1.60 16.76 -2.96
N GLU A 36 0.32 17.14 -3.00
CA GLU A 36 -0.11 18.54 -3.07
C GLU A 36 0.43 19.36 -1.88
N ILE A 37 0.42 18.81 -0.67
CA ILE A 37 0.97 19.50 0.51
C ILE A 37 2.49 19.65 0.42
N ILE A 38 3.20 18.64 -0.08
CA ILE A 38 4.65 18.73 -0.30
C ILE A 38 4.96 19.82 -1.34
N GLU A 39 4.19 19.90 -2.41
CA GLU A 39 4.32 20.93 -3.43
C GLU A 39 4.04 22.33 -2.89
N GLU A 40 3.03 22.50 -2.03
CA GLU A 40 2.77 23.77 -1.35
C GLU A 40 3.96 24.19 -0.46
N MET A 41 4.51 23.24 0.31
CA MET A 41 5.68 23.50 1.16
C MET A 41 6.93 23.83 0.33
N ASN A 42 7.14 23.21 -0.83
CA ASN A 42 8.28 23.51 -1.71
C ASN A 42 8.28 24.95 -2.23
N GLY A 43 7.11 25.59 -2.29
CA GLY A 43 6.97 27.00 -2.66
C GLY A 43 7.30 27.99 -1.53
N MET A 44 7.55 27.52 -0.30
CA MET A 44 7.78 28.35 0.88
C MET A 44 9.27 28.48 1.19
N ASP A 45 9.68 29.65 1.71
CA ASP A 45 11.02 29.86 2.27
C ASP A 45 11.09 29.29 3.70
N ILE A 46 11.25 27.96 3.80
CA ILE A 46 11.27 27.24 5.07
C ILE A 46 12.70 27.03 5.54
N LYS A 47 13.00 27.48 6.76
CA LYS A 47 14.27 27.15 7.42
C LYS A 47 14.25 25.70 7.88
N LYS A 48 15.36 25.00 7.64
CA LYS A 48 15.53 23.59 8.01
C LYS A 48 15.30 23.35 9.51
N GLU A 49 15.76 24.26 10.36
CA GLU A 49 15.62 24.16 11.81
C GLU A 49 14.15 24.28 12.26
N GLU A 50 13.39 25.14 11.61
CA GLU A 50 11.97 25.34 11.86
C GLU A 50 11.16 24.09 11.46
N LEU A 51 11.43 23.57 10.25
CA LEU A 51 10.85 22.31 9.78
C LEU A 51 11.12 21.17 10.76
N LYS A 52 12.38 20.99 11.15
CA LYS A 52 12.79 19.92 12.06
C LYS A 52 12.05 20.00 13.39
N LYS A 53 11.95 21.21 13.96
CA LYS A 53 11.25 21.43 15.23
C LYS A 53 9.79 21.02 15.14
N VAL A 54 9.07 21.45 14.10
CA VAL A 54 7.65 21.11 13.96
C VAL A 54 7.45 19.61 13.71
N VAL A 55 8.29 18.99 12.87
CA VAL A 55 8.26 17.55 12.59
C VAL A 55 8.44 16.72 13.86
N GLU A 56 9.36 17.12 14.74
CA GLU A 56 9.57 16.49 16.05
C GLU A 56 8.39 16.74 16.99
N GLU A 57 7.88 17.98 17.09
CA GLU A 57 6.73 18.35 17.94
C GLU A 57 5.49 17.51 17.64
N ILE A 58 5.18 17.27 16.36
CA ILE A 58 3.98 16.52 15.97
C ILE A 58 4.24 15.01 15.82
N ASN A 59 5.47 14.56 16.08
CA ASN A 59 5.90 13.17 15.93
C ASN A 59 5.66 12.60 14.51
N LEU A 60 5.88 13.40 13.47
CA LEU A 60 5.53 13.04 12.10
C LEU A 60 6.34 11.84 11.57
N LEU A 61 7.62 11.74 11.96
CA LEU A 61 8.49 10.65 11.51
C LEU A 61 7.98 9.27 11.94
N THR A 62 7.32 9.18 13.09
CA THR A 62 6.75 7.91 13.57
C THR A 62 5.57 7.50 12.69
N VAL A 63 4.70 8.44 12.34
CA VAL A 63 3.54 8.17 11.47
C VAL A 63 3.99 7.78 10.06
N GLU A 64 4.98 8.46 9.49
CA GLU A 64 5.55 8.09 8.19
C GLU A 64 6.19 6.70 8.19
N LYS A 65 6.87 6.34 9.28
CA LYS A 65 7.42 4.99 9.43
C LYS A 65 6.33 3.94 9.50
N GLU A 66 5.23 4.22 10.18
CA GLU A 66 4.07 3.32 10.20
C GLU A 66 3.47 3.17 8.80
N ALA A 67 3.23 4.27 8.08
CA ALA A 67 2.72 4.23 6.71
C ALA A 67 3.60 3.39 5.78
N PHE A 68 4.92 3.54 5.86
CA PHE A 68 5.85 2.72 5.09
C PHE A 68 5.76 1.23 5.44
N ASN A 69 5.66 0.88 6.71
CA ASN A 69 5.54 -0.51 7.14
C ASN A 69 4.21 -1.11 6.69
N THR A 70 3.10 -0.43 6.92
CA THR A 70 1.76 -0.88 6.51
C THR A 70 1.68 -1.14 5.01
N LEU A 71 2.22 -0.24 4.18
CA LEU A 71 2.27 -0.45 2.73
C LEU A 71 3.11 -1.67 2.33
N ASN A 72 4.25 -1.90 2.98
CA ASN A 72 5.11 -3.05 2.67
C ASN A 72 4.52 -4.38 3.13
N GLU A 73 3.83 -4.39 4.26
CA GLU A 73 3.08 -5.53 4.75
C GLU A 73 2.00 -5.91 3.74
N GLU A 74 1.20 -4.93 3.29
CA GLU A 74 0.13 -5.17 2.32
C GLU A 74 0.65 -5.66 0.97
N ARG A 75 1.72 -5.02 0.48
CA ARG A 75 2.44 -5.48 -0.71
C ARG A 75 2.90 -6.93 -0.60
N SER A 76 3.31 -7.37 0.59
CA SER A 76 3.77 -8.74 0.81
C SER A 76 2.61 -9.72 0.82
N LYS A 77 1.48 -9.39 1.46
CA LYS A 77 0.25 -10.19 1.41
C LYS A 77 -0.22 -10.42 -0.03
N ILE A 78 -0.32 -9.35 -0.82
CA ILE A 78 -0.74 -9.43 -2.23
C ILE A 78 0.18 -10.36 -3.04
N LYS A 79 1.51 -10.32 -2.79
CA LYS A 79 2.45 -11.23 -3.46
C LYS A 79 2.18 -12.69 -3.09
N ASP A 80 1.92 -12.97 -1.83
CA ASP A 80 1.62 -14.31 -1.34
C ASP A 80 0.31 -14.83 -1.93
N GLU A 81 -0.73 -13.99 -1.99
CA GLU A 81 -2.00 -14.32 -2.64
C GLU A 81 -1.83 -14.65 -4.12
N ILE A 82 -1.09 -13.83 -4.86
CA ILE A 82 -0.75 -14.09 -6.27
C ILE A 82 -0.02 -15.44 -6.40
N PHE A 83 0.89 -15.75 -5.48
CA PHE A 83 1.61 -17.02 -5.49
C PHE A 83 0.66 -18.21 -5.26
N GLN A 84 -0.25 -18.11 -4.29
CA GLN A 84 -1.24 -19.15 -4.02
C GLN A 84 -2.20 -19.33 -5.19
N LEU A 85 -2.67 -18.24 -5.82
CA LEU A 85 -3.50 -18.29 -7.03
C LEU A 85 -2.80 -18.99 -8.20
N LYS A 86 -1.50 -18.72 -8.40
CA LYS A 86 -0.71 -19.42 -9.42
C LYS A 86 -0.59 -20.91 -9.10
N LYS A 87 -0.41 -21.28 -7.83
CA LYS A 87 -0.32 -22.68 -7.39
C LYS A 87 -1.65 -23.42 -7.58
N SER A 88 -2.77 -22.81 -7.19
CA SER A 88 -4.10 -23.41 -7.36
C SER A 88 -4.44 -23.60 -8.84
N LYS A 89 -4.16 -22.62 -9.70
CA LYS A 89 -4.35 -22.73 -11.15
C LYS A 89 -3.56 -23.89 -11.75
N ARG A 90 -2.31 -24.09 -11.32
CA ARG A 90 -1.49 -25.23 -11.77
C ARG A 90 -2.06 -26.57 -11.31
N ALA A 91 -2.57 -26.64 -10.08
CA ALA A 91 -3.21 -27.84 -9.56
C ALA A 91 -4.47 -28.19 -10.37
N VAL A 92 -5.37 -27.23 -10.59
CA VAL A 92 -6.57 -27.41 -11.42
C VAL A 92 -6.20 -27.95 -12.80
N PHE A 93 -5.25 -27.30 -13.48
CA PHE A 93 -4.77 -27.75 -14.78
C PHE A 93 -4.20 -29.19 -14.74
N ALA A 94 -3.43 -29.54 -13.71
CA ALA A 94 -2.88 -30.88 -13.56
C ALA A 94 -3.97 -31.95 -13.35
N TYR A 95 -5.01 -31.65 -12.57
CA TYR A 95 -6.15 -32.56 -12.36
C TYR A 95 -7.03 -32.69 -13.60
N GLU A 96 -7.34 -31.59 -14.29
CA GLU A 96 -8.12 -31.61 -15.55
C GLU A 96 -7.42 -32.41 -16.65
N ASN A 97 -6.10 -32.23 -16.83
CA ASN A 97 -5.35 -33.00 -17.81
C ASN A 97 -5.27 -34.49 -17.47
N LYS A 98 -5.21 -34.86 -16.18
CA LYS A 98 -5.29 -36.26 -15.77
C LYS A 98 -6.68 -36.86 -16.07
N PHE A 99 -7.76 -36.12 -15.85
CA PHE A 99 -9.12 -36.58 -16.17
C PHE A 99 -9.34 -36.73 -17.69
N ASN A 100 -8.86 -35.78 -18.50
CA ASN A 100 -8.96 -35.86 -19.96
C ASN A 100 -8.11 -36.98 -20.56
N GLY A 101 -6.98 -37.34 -19.92
CA GLY A 101 -6.16 -38.48 -20.32
C GLY A 101 -6.77 -39.86 -20.01
N ILE A 102 -7.64 -39.96 -19.01
CA ILE A 102 -8.32 -41.22 -18.65
C ILE A 102 -9.43 -41.57 -19.66
N ASN A 103 -10.09 -40.57 -20.25
CA ASN A 103 -11.14 -40.79 -21.26
C ASN A 103 -10.63 -41.35 -22.59
N PHE A 104 -9.31 -41.30 -22.86
CA PHE A 104 -8.70 -41.97 -24.02
C PHE A 104 -8.36 -43.44 -23.75
N ILE A 105 -8.21 -43.86 -22.48
CA ILE A 105 -7.82 -45.23 -22.12
C ILE A 105 -9.05 -46.13 -21.92
N ASN A 106 -10.22 -45.57 -21.62
CA ASN A 106 -11.47 -46.33 -21.44
C ASN A 106 -12.28 -46.55 -22.73
N LYS A 107 -11.70 -46.34 -23.92
CA LYS A 107 -12.36 -46.71 -25.18
C LYS A 107 -11.92 -48.13 -25.58
N GLU A 108 -12.36 -49.13 -24.81
CA GLU A 108 -12.39 -50.51 -25.30
C GLU A 108 -13.64 -50.71 -26.18
N ILE A 109 -13.33 -51.16 -27.41
CA ILE A 109 -14.09 -51.79 -28.50
C ILE A 109 -15.59 -52.07 -28.28
#